data_AF-A0A820S0T3-F1
#
_entry.id   AF-A0A820S0T3-F1
#
_cell.length_a   1.000
_cell.length_b   1.000
_cell.length_c   1.000
_cell.angle_alpha   90.00
_cell.angle_beta   90.00
_cell.angle_gamma   90.00
#
_symmetry.space_group_name_H-M   'P 1'
#
loop_
_entity.id
_entity.type
_entity.pdbx_description
1 polymer ?
#
loop_
_entity_poly.entity_id
_entity_poly.type
_entity_poly.pdbx_seq_one_letter_code
_entity_poly.pdbx_strand_id
1 'polypeptide(L)'
;MKKVIPVSLGQTVKVDTDFEIKAYYAGHVLGAAMFHIRVGQQTLVYTGDFNTTADRHLGSAHIDRCRPDVLITESTYGSTVRDSRRARERDFMAKVVDCVRHGG
;
A
#
# COMPACT_ATOMS: atom_id res chain seq x y z
N MET A 1 9.75 13.47 18.52
CA MET A 1 8.56 13.42 17.62
C MET A 1 7.69 14.69 17.59
N LYS A 2 7.89 15.72 18.43
CA LYS A 2 7.07 16.97 18.39
C LYS A 2 7.08 17.76 17.07
N LYS A 3 8.00 17.43 16.15
CA LYS A 3 8.14 18.09 14.83
C LYS A 3 7.44 17.35 13.69
N VAL A 4 6.85 16.17 13.96
CA VAL A 4 6.15 15.38 12.94
C VAL A 4 4.69 15.78 12.93
N ILE A 5 4.16 16.12 11.75
CA ILE A 5 2.76 16.46 11.56
C ILE A 5 2.07 15.21 11.01
N PRO A 6 1.11 14.60 11.73
CA PRO A 6 0.36 13.46 11.22
C PRO A 6 -0.55 13.91 10.07
N VAL A 7 -0.67 13.06 9.05
CA VAL A 7 -1.55 13.27 7.90
C VAL A 7 -2.53 12.11 7.82
N SER A 8 -3.83 12.41 7.78
CA SER A 8 -4.87 11.41 7.64
C SER A 8 -5.02 10.93 6.20
N LEU A 9 -5.53 9.72 6.01
CA LEU A 9 -5.87 9.22 4.67
C LEU A 9 -6.91 10.13 4.01
N GLY A 10 -6.70 10.44 2.74
CA GLY A 10 -7.51 11.37 1.96
C GLY A 10 -7.22 12.86 2.23
N GLN A 11 -6.47 13.19 3.28
CA GLN A 11 -6.11 14.58 3.59
C GLN A 11 -5.12 15.11 2.57
N THR A 12 -5.39 16.33 2.09
CA THR A 12 -4.43 17.13 1.34
C THR A 12 -3.79 18.15 2.28
N VAL A 13 -2.46 18.20 2.29
CA VAL A 13 -1.67 19.15 3.07
C VAL A 13 -0.94 20.06 2.09
N LYS A 14 -1.18 21.36 2.22
CA LYS A 14 -0.42 22.39 1.51
C LYS A 14 0.87 22.65 2.27
N VAL A 15 2.00 22.28 1.67
CA VAL A 15 3.34 22.41 2.25
C VAL A 15 3.91 23.81 1.98
N ASP A 16 3.67 24.34 0.79
CA ASP A 16 4.02 25.70 0.37
C ASP A 16 3.00 26.21 -0.67
N THR A 17 3.20 27.42 -1.21
CA THR A 17 2.34 28.09 -2.19
C THR A 17 1.96 27.19 -3.36
N ASP A 18 2.96 26.49 -3.92
CA ASP A 18 2.80 25.62 -5.08
C ASP A 18 3.15 24.15 -4.80
N PHE A 19 3.21 23.75 -3.53
CA PHE A 19 3.55 22.38 -3.13
C PHE A 19 2.46 21.81 -2.21
N GLU A 20 1.80 20.74 -2.66
CA GLU A 20 0.85 19.98 -1.85
C GLU A 20 1.09 18.47 -1.93
N ILE A 21 0.69 17.78 -0.86
CA ILE A 21 0.72 16.32 -0.75
C ILE A 21 -0.66 15.82 -0.35
N LYS A 22 -1.12 14.73 -0.97
CA LYS A 22 -2.33 14.01 -0.58
C LYS A 22 -2.01 12.56 -0.27
N ALA A 23 -2.42 12.11 0.90
CA ALA A 23 -2.22 10.73 1.34
C ALA A 23 -3.37 9.83 0.88
N TYR A 24 -3.03 8.64 0.37
CA TYR A 24 -3.96 7.63 -0.11
C TYR A 24 -3.67 6.29 0.56
N TYR A 25 -4.67 5.43 0.69
CA TYR A 25 -4.50 4.15 1.38
C TYR A 25 -3.73 3.15 0.51
N ALA A 26 -2.64 2.57 1.03
CA ALA A 26 -1.79 1.63 0.28
C ALA A 26 -2.15 0.15 0.47
N GLY A 27 -2.94 -0.21 1.49
CA GLY A 27 -3.39 -1.59 1.70
C GLY A 27 -2.31 -2.62 2.09
N HIS A 28 -1.09 -2.19 2.44
CA HIS A 28 0.05 -3.08 2.70
C HIS A 28 0.25 -3.42 4.20
N VAL A 29 0.31 -2.41 5.06
CA VAL A 29 0.28 -2.53 6.54
C VAL A 29 -0.70 -1.51 7.13
N LEU A 30 -0.99 -1.61 8.42
CA LEU A 30 -1.83 -0.63 9.11
C LEU A 30 -1.21 0.76 9.01
N GLY A 31 -1.97 1.70 8.45
CA GLY A 31 -1.52 3.08 8.22
C GLY A 31 -0.61 3.28 7.00
N ALA A 32 -0.35 2.25 6.18
CA ALA A 32 0.42 2.39 4.95
C ALA A 32 -0.28 3.35 3.98
N ALA A 33 0.51 4.28 3.42
CA ALA A 33 0.00 5.32 2.54
C ALA A 33 0.84 5.50 1.27
N MET A 34 0.15 5.74 0.16
CA MET A 34 0.71 6.29 -1.06
C MET A 34 0.58 7.82 -1.02
N PHE A 35 1.49 8.55 -1.63
CA PHE A 35 1.44 10.01 -1.69
C PHE A 35 1.33 10.47 -3.13
N HIS A 36 0.26 11.22 -3.42
CA HIS A 36 0.18 12.05 -4.61
C HIS A 36 0.73 13.43 -4.26
N ILE A 37 1.74 13.85 -4.99
CA ILE A 37 2.50 15.07 -4.75
C ILE A 37 2.31 15.97 -5.97
N ARG A 38 1.99 17.24 -5.75
CA ARG A 38 1.94 18.25 -6.81
C ARG A 38 2.88 19.40 -6.48
N VAL A 39 3.74 19.74 -7.44
CA VAL A 39 4.65 20.88 -7.38
C VAL A 39 4.45 21.72 -8.65
N GLY A 40 3.86 22.91 -8.50
CA GLY A 40 3.41 23.72 -9.62
C GLY A 40 2.41 22.94 -10.49
N GLN A 41 2.78 22.68 -11.74
CA GLN A 41 1.99 21.89 -12.70
C GLN A 41 2.42 20.42 -12.79
N GLN A 42 3.50 20.02 -12.12
CA GLN A 42 4.02 18.65 -12.17
C GLN A 42 3.43 17.81 -11.03
N THR A 43 3.22 16.54 -11.31
CA THR A 43 2.58 15.58 -10.42
C THR A 43 3.37 14.28 -10.32
N LEU A 44 3.46 13.75 -9.10
CA LEU A 44 4.18 12.52 -8.78
C LEU A 44 3.28 11.64 -7.91
N VAL A 45 3.29 10.33 -8.16
CA VAL A 45 2.82 9.34 -7.19
C VAL A 45 4.00 8.54 -6.68
N TYR A 46 4.17 8.53 -5.36
CA TYR A 46 5.06 7.61 -4.66
C TYR A 46 4.22 6.57 -3.93
N THR A 47 4.35 5.29 -4.29
CA THR A 47 3.48 4.24 -3.73
C THR A 47 3.96 3.71 -2.38
N GLY A 48 5.27 3.70 -2.15
CA GLY A 48 5.85 2.78 -1.17
C GLY A 48 5.43 1.34 -1.49
N ASP A 49 5.31 0.51 -0.45
CA ASP A 49 4.76 -0.84 -0.61
C ASP A 49 3.23 -0.78 -0.60
N PHE A 50 2.61 -1.38 -1.60
CA PHE A 50 1.16 -1.35 -1.77
C PHE A 50 0.61 -2.72 -2.16
N ASN A 51 -0.63 -2.97 -1.80
CA ASN A 51 -1.30 -4.21 -2.16
C ASN A 51 -2.72 -3.92 -2.65
N THR A 52 -2.99 -4.30 -3.89
CA THR A 52 -4.30 -4.11 -4.54
C THR A 52 -5.29 -5.22 -4.18
N THR A 53 -4.86 -6.28 -3.50
CA THR A 53 -5.71 -7.38 -3.05
C THR A 53 -6.04 -7.22 -1.57
N ALA A 54 -7.32 -7.05 -1.26
CA ALA A 54 -7.79 -6.99 0.12
C ALA A 54 -7.55 -8.31 0.88
N ASP A 55 -7.19 -8.19 2.15
CA ASP A 55 -7.05 -9.29 3.10
C ASP A 55 -8.11 -9.17 4.21
N ARG A 56 -8.08 -10.06 5.21
CA ARG A 56 -9.03 -10.08 6.33
C ARG A 56 -9.01 -8.79 7.17
N HIS A 57 -7.85 -8.14 7.27
CA HIS A 57 -7.61 -7.00 8.17
C HIS A 57 -7.16 -5.72 7.44
N LEU A 58 -6.91 -5.80 6.13
CA LEU A 58 -6.48 -4.68 5.29
C LEU A 58 -7.32 -4.65 4.00
N GLY A 59 -7.72 -3.45 3.60
CA GLY A 59 -8.39 -3.25 2.31
C GLY A 59 -7.40 -3.24 1.15
N SER A 60 -7.91 -3.16 -0.07
CA SER A 60 -7.09 -2.91 -1.25
C SER A 60 -6.57 -1.47 -1.26
N ALA A 61 -5.37 -1.27 -1.81
CA ALA A 61 -4.87 0.06 -2.17
C ALA A 61 -5.93 0.85 -2.95
N HIS A 62 -6.07 2.13 -2.64
CA HIS A 62 -7.06 3.00 -3.28
C HIS A 62 -6.48 4.40 -3.51
N ILE A 63 -6.61 4.87 -4.75
CA ILE A 63 -6.22 6.21 -5.20
C ILE A 63 -7.24 6.73 -6.21
N ASP A 64 -7.43 8.05 -6.25
CA ASP A 64 -8.26 8.69 -7.27
C ASP A 64 -7.71 8.41 -8.66
N ARG A 65 -8.60 8.44 -9.67
CA ARG A 65 -8.17 8.34 -11.06
C ARG A 65 -7.33 9.58 -11.42
N CYS A 66 -6.02 9.41 -11.41
CA CYS A 66 -5.03 10.44 -11.73
C CYS A 66 -4.18 10.02 -12.93
N ARG A 67 -3.42 10.98 -13.47
CA ARG A 67 -2.40 10.77 -14.50
C ARG A 67 -1.14 11.51 -14.05
N PRO A 68 -0.35 10.93 -13.13
CA PRO A 68 0.83 11.60 -12.65
C PRO A 68 1.89 11.66 -13.77
N ASP A 69 2.68 12.74 -13.79
CA ASP A 69 3.82 12.87 -14.71
C ASP A 69 4.90 11.85 -14.39
N VAL A 70 5.06 11.52 -13.11
CA VAL A 70 6.01 10.51 -12.61
C VAL A 70 5.31 9.52 -11.69
N LEU A 71 5.59 8.22 -11.88
CA LEU A 71 5.22 7.16 -10.93
C LEU A 71 6.48 6.50 -10.39
N ILE A 72 6.69 6.59 -9.08
CA ILE A 72 7.72 5.84 -8.37
C ILE A 72 7.01 4.72 -7.61
N THR A 73 7.29 3.48 -8.01
CA THR A 73 6.62 2.30 -7.47
C THR A 73 7.59 1.20 -7.08
N GLU A 74 7.19 0.35 -6.13
CA GLU A 74 7.92 -0.86 -5.78
C GLU A 74 7.80 -1.93 -6.87
N SER A 75 8.71 -2.90 -6.86
CA SER A 75 8.69 -4.04 -7.78
C SER A 75 9.02 -5.36 -7.08
N THR A 76 8.63 -5.51 -5.81
CA THR A 76 9.00 -6.63 -4.93
C THR A 76 8.74 -8.01 -5.55
N TYR A 77 7.64 -8.15 -6.30
CA TYR A 77 7.27 -9.39 -6.99
C TYR A 77 7.23 -9.23 -8.52
N GLY A 78 8.05 -8.35 -9.11
CA GLY A 78 7.94 -7.93 -10.51
C GLY A 78 7.86 -9.05 -11.57
N SER A 79 8.41 -10.23 -11.29
CA SER A 79 8.36 -11.42 -12.16
C SER A 79 7.62 -12.62 -11.56
N THR A 80 7.11 -12.50 -10.33
CA THR A 80 6.54 -13.62 -9.58
C THR A 80 5.01 -13.58 -9.63
N VAL A 81 4.42 -14.61 -10.24
CA VAL A 81 2.97 -14.81 -10.18
C VAL A 81 2.59 -15.42 -8.83
N ARG A 82 1.65 -14.79 -8.13
CA ARG A 82 1.17 -15.26 -6.83
C ARG A 82 -0.11 -16.08 -6.99
N ASP A 83 -0.17 -17.19 -6.26
CA ASP A 83 -1.40 -17.94 -6.11
C ASP A 83 -2.51 -17.13 -5.42
N SER A 84 -3.75 -17.48 -5.74
CA SER A 84 -4.93 -16.93 -5.09
C SER A 84 -4.83 -17.03 -3.56
N ARG A 85 -5.38 -16.04 -2.85
CA ARG A 85 -5.42 -16.03 -1.38
C ARG A 85 -5.99 -17.33 -0.82
N ARG A 86 -7.09 -17.82 -1.42
CA ARG A 86 -7.76 -19.08 -1.02
C ARG A 86 -6.84 -20.31 -1.15
N ALA A 87 -6.04 -20.39 -2.21
CA ALA A 87 -5.10 -21.50 -2.38
C ALA A 87 -4.00 -21.46 -1.32
N ARG A 88 -3.44 -20.27 -1.06
CA ARG A 88 -2.40 -20.08 -0.03
C ARG A 88 -2.92 -20.35 1.38
N GLU A 89 -4.12 -19.90 1.73
CA GLU A 89 -4.74 -20.17 3.03
C GLU A 89 -4.98 -21.68 3.25
N ARG A 90 -5.41 -22.39 2.20
CA ARG A 90 -5.60 -23.85 2.26
C ARG A 90 -4.27 -24.58 2.44
N ASP A 91 -3.25 -24.23 1.67
CA ASP A 91 -1.91 -24.82 1.78
C ASP A 91 -1.31 -24.57 3.17
N PHE A 92 -1.42 -23.33 3.67
CA PHE A 92 -1.00 -22.98 5.02
C PHE A 92 -1.71 -23.83 6.08
N MET A 93 -3.03 -23.97 6.00
CA MET A 93 -3.80 -24.77 6.95
C MET A 93 -3.39 -26.25 6.91
N ALA A 94 -3.15 -26.81 5.72
CA ALA A 94 -2.69 -28.19 5.59
C ALA A 94 -1.34 -28.41 6.29
N LYS A 95 -0.39 -27.49 6.11
CA LYS A 95 0.93 -27.53 6.77
C LYS A 95 0.82 -27.41 8.29
N VAL A 96 -0.05 -26.54 8.79
CA VAL A 96 -0.29 -26.39 10.23
C VAL A 96 -0.84 -27.70 10.82
N VAL A 97 -1.86 -28.29 10.18
CA VAL A 97 -2.45 -29.55 10.65
C VAL A 97 -1.44 -30.69 10.64
N ASP A 98 -0.61 -30.77 9.60
CA ASP A 98 0.42 -31.79 9.48
C ASP A 98 1.49 -31.65 10.57
N CYS A 99 2.01 -30.44 10.80
CA CYS A 99 2.97 -30.15 11.86
C CYS A 99 2.44 -30.57 13.25
N VAL A 100 1.21 -30.17 13.58
CA VAL A 100 0.57 -30.51 14.87
C VAL A 100 0.42 -32.03 15.05
N ARG A 101 0.11 -32.78 13.99
CA ARG A 101 0.01 -34.25 14.04
C ARG A 101 1.34 -34.93 14.34
N HIS A 102 2.47 -34.31 13.97
CA HIS A 102 3.81 -34.83 14.20
C HIS A 102 4.40 -34.39 15.55
N GLY A 103 3.64 -33.68 16.40
CA GLY A 103 4.05 -33.38 17.77
C GLY A 103 4.75 -32.03 17.98
N GLY A 104 4.79 -31.17 16.96
CA GLY A 104 5.27 -29.79 17.07
C GLY A 104 6.52 -29.48 16.25
#